data_AF-A0A838DLW3-F1
#
_entry.id   AF-A0A838DLW3-F1
#
_cell.length_a   1.000
_cell.length_b   1.000
_cell.length_c   1.000
_cell.angle_alpha   90.00
_cell.angle_beta   90.00
_cell.angle_gamma   90.00
#
_symmetry.space_group_name_H-M   'P 1'
#
loop_
_entity.id
_entity.type
_entity.pdbx_description
1 polymer ?
#
loop_
_entity_poly.entity_id
_entity_poly.type
_entity_poly.pdbx_seq_one_letter_code
_entity_poly.pdbx_strand_id
1 'polypeptide(L)'
;MRVVKILFIGHLAALAFGLGGLLIALPHPELWSGSPFGQRIFQFGITYAGSLHILFGAATMLLFGLLFVGPKKTLIFFAASTLISLGMELLGTSTGFPFGAYSYTSFLGFKVAGLVPYSIPLSWFYMGFTSYILASAITSRLKGRQHTLWSLLLGAYFLTAWDLALDPAMASEHLPVHFWIWQEVGPYYGMPIRNLVGWTINGLIYMTVSRLFWRADLDTRRLAMWIPFGVYAANIAFAIGLNLNVGLWVPSLMAVIFGLLPASLALVAGRRSAGQRARVRLQGAGQRRPYTKGGVTRRGGGSIIRLMSLLTIRTGGRMIVKREMELAVEGLEHIPDSGPVLIAARHVHHLYDGCVLQQAVPRRVHILVALDWVKQRPLRFLMEWACRMVDWPVLLRAERLQEQDGATISAYAPQETRRYLRSAIKDAVRLLRDEEVLVMFPEGYPNIDPTYTPKSEDMPFLPFRPGFARLVQMAERDGQTEVAVVPAGLIYTPGQRWHVALRFGPAFYRLTFATAEQFTSAIEQQVRTLSQDMPASVSRGDMAPAPGPKDHDIAPVRDDHYTVTVSSRTAREDFSL
;
A
#
# COMPACT_ATOMS: atom_id res chain seq x y z
N MET A 1 -5.22 -21.05 -19.85
CA MET A 1 -5.45 -20.18 -18.66
C MET A 1 -6.38 -20.81 -17.62
N ARG A 2 -7.57 -21.33 -17.97
CA ARG A 2 -8.49 -21.95 -16.99
C ARG A 2 -7.81 -23.04 -16.13
N VAL A 3 -7.12 -23.99 -16.76
CA VAL A 3 -6.39 -25.06 -16.06
C VAL A 3 -5.31 -24.53 -15.11
N VAL A 4 -4.55 -23.51 -15.53
CA VAL A 4 -3.55 -22.85 -14.66
C VAL A 4 -4.20 -22.27 -13.40
N LYS A 5 -5.38 -21.67 -13.52
CA LYS A 5 -6.12 -21.15 -12.35
C LYS A 5 -6.57 -22.28 -11.42
N ILE A 6 -7.02 -23.41 -11.97
CA ILE A 6 -7.44 -24.57 -11.18
C ILE A 6 -6.25 -25.12 -10.39
N LEU A 7 -5.09 -25.31 -11.03
CA LEU A 7 -3.86 -25.73 -10.34
C LEU A 7 -3.42 -24.72 -9.28
N PHE A 8 -3.55 -23.43 -9.56
CA PHE A 8 -3.23 -22.38 -8.59
C PHE A 8 -4.18 -22.40 -7.38
N ILE A 9 -5.48 -22.60 -7.60
CA ILE A 9 -6.46 -22.79 -6.52
C ILE A 9 -6.13 -24.05 -5.72
N GLY A 10 -5.75 -25.14 -6.40
CA GLY A 10 -5.27 -26.37 -5.75
C GLY A 10 -4.03 -26.12 -4.87
N HIS A 11 -3.09 -25.30 -5.34
CA HIS A 11 -1.92 -24.89 -4.55
C HIS A 11 -2.32 -24.10 -3.30
N LEU A 12 -3.22 -23.12 -3.42
CA LEU A 12 -3.73 -22.34 -2.27
C LEU A 12 -4.47 -23.22 -1.27
N ALA A 13 -5.32 -24.13 -1.77
CA ALA A 13 -6.07 -25.06 -0.94
C ALA A 13 -5.12 -26.03 -0.19
N ALA A 14 -4.09 -26.54 -0.86
CA ALA A 14 -3.09 -27.40 -0.23
C ALA A 14 -2.24 -26.66 0.83
N LEU A 15 -1.87 -25.41 0.59
CA LEU A 15 -1.19 -24.56 1.59
C LEU A 15 -2.09 -24.32 2.81
N ALA A 16 -3.36 -23.94 2.59
CA ALA A 16 -4.31 -23.71 3.67
C ALA A 16 -4.61 -24.98 4.46
N PHE A 17 -4.74 -26.12 3.78
CA PHE A 17 -4.93 -27.43 4.40
C PHE A 17 -3.71 -27.86 5.21
N GLY A 18 -2.49 -27.68 4.68
CA GLY A 18 -1.26 -27.95 5.41
C GLY A 18 -1.10 -27.05 6.64
N LEU A 19 -1.41 -25.76 6.51
CA LEU A 19 -1.35 -24.81 7.61
C LEU A 19 -2.39 -25.14 8.69
N GLY A 20 -3.64 -25.40 8.32
CA GLY A 20 -4.68 -25.85 9.26
C GLY A 20 -4.33 -27.19 9.91
N GLY A 21 -3.69 -28.09 9.17
CA GLY A 21 -3.16 -29.35 9.71
C GLY A 21 -2.13 -29.12 10.81
N LEU A 22 -1.14 -28.25 10.56
CA LEU A 22 -0.06 -27.96 11.50
C LEU A 22 -0.50 -27.10 12.69
N LEU A 23 -1.34 -26.10 12.45
CA LEU A 23 -1.70 -25.09 13.47
C LEU A 23 -2.94 -25.44 14.27
N ILE A 24 -3.84 -26.27 13.73
CA ILE A 24 -5.13 -26.57 14.35
C ILE A 24 -5.27 -28.06 14.59
N ALA A 25 -5.21 -28.88 13.54
CA ALA A 25 -5.53 -30.30 13.69
C ALA A 25 -4.50 -31.03 14.56
N LEU A 26 -3.21 -30.75 14.38
CA LEU A 26 -2.16 -31.44 15.11
C LEU A 26 -2.11 -31.08 16.62
N PRO A 27 -2.23 -29.81 17.03
CA PRO A 27 -2.30 -29.47 18.46
C PRO A 27 -3.60 -29.88 19.15
N HIS A 28 -4.68 -30.08 18.39
CA HIS A 28 -6.03 -30.35 18.90
C HIS A 28 -6.59 -31.70 18.40
N PRO A 29 -6.03 -32.84 18.85
CA PRO A 29 -6.50 -34.17 18.45
C PRO A 29 -7.96 -34.44 18.81
N GLU A 30 -8.51 -33.78 19.82
CA GLU A 30 -9.91 -33.84 20.22
C GLU A 30 -10.89 -33.49 19.09
N LEU A 31 -10.45 -32.68 18.11
CA LEU A 31 -11.29 -32.24 16.99
C LEU A 31 -11.54 -33.32 15.93
N TRP A 32 -10.68 -34.33 15.84
CA TRP A 32 -10.73 -35.32 14.75
C TRP A 32 -10.57 -36.78 15.20
N SER A 33 -9.99 -37.03 16.38
CA SER A 33 -9.72 -38.38 16.89
C SER A 33 -11.00 -39.17 17.16
N GLY A 34 -12.12 -38.51 17.49
CA GLY A 34 -13.41 -39.15 17.74
C GLY A 34 -14.13 -39.72 16.52
N SER A 35 -13.63 -39.50 15.29
CA SER A 35 -14.26 -39.96 14.06
C SER A 35 -13.28 -40.70 13.14
N PRO A 36 -13.61 -41.91 12.64
CA PRO A 36 -12.79 -42.62 11.64
C PRO A 36 -12.58 -41.82 10.34
N PHE A 37 -13.48 -40.88 10.02
CA PHE A 37 -13.31 -39.98 8.89
C PHE A 37 -12.29 -38.88 9.19
N GLY A 38 -12.35 -38.28 10.38
CA GLY A 38 -11.39 -37.27 10.85
C GLY A 38 -9.96 -37.82 10.90
N GLN A 39 -9.79 -39.04 11.44
CA GLN A 39 -8.50 -39.74 11.46
C GLN A 39 -7.94 -39.97 10.04
N ARG A 40 -8.77 -40.36 9.08
CA ARG A 40 -8.34 -40.53 7.68
C ARG A 40 -7.90 -39.21 7.04
N ILE A 41 -8.62 -38.11 7.29
CA ILE A 41 -8.24 -36.77 6.82
C ILE A 41 -6.91 -36.35 7.44
N PHE A 42 -6.76 -36.53 8.75
CA PHE A 42 -5.53 -36.17 9.45
C PHE A 42 -4.33 -36.98 8.96
N GLN A 43 -4.48 -38.31 8.81
CA GLN A 43 -3.45 -39.19 8.26
C GLN A 43 -3.07 -38.79 6.83
N PHE A 44 -4.05 -38.46 6.00
CA PHE A 44 -3.81 -37.92 4.67
C PHE A 44 -3.03 -36.59 4.73
N GLY A 45 -3.41 -35.70 5.65
CA GLY A 45 -2.74 -34.42 5.87
C GLY A 45 -1.27 -34.56 6.23
N ILE A 46 -0.95 -35.35 7.25
CA ILE A 46 0.42 -35.60 7.68
C ILE A 46 1.26 -36.26 6.57
N THR A 47 0.66 -37.15 5.78
CA THR A 47 1.38 -37.87 4.74
C THR A 47 1.64 -37.03 3.50
N TYR A 48 0.65 -36.24 3.06
CA TYR A 48 0.66 -35.65 1.72
C TYR A 48 0.66 -34.12 1.70
N ALA A 49 0.19 -33.42 2.73
CA ALA A 49 -0.04 -31.98 2.64
C ALA A 49 1.22 -31.19 2.26
N GLY A 50 2.38 -31.51 2.87
CA GLY A 50 3.67 -30.89 2.54
C GLY A 50 4.08 -31.08 1.08
N SER A 51 3.96 -32.31 0.55
CA SER A 51 4.30 -32.57 -0.85
C SER A 51 3.27 -32.01 -1.85
N LEU A 52 1.98 -32.00 -1.50
CA LEU A 52 0.89 -31.59 -2.40
C LEU A 52 0.95 -30.11 -2.75
N HIS A 53 1.23 -29.23 -1.78
CA HIS A 53 1.32 -27.81 -2.10
C HIS A 53 2.48 -27.54 -3.06
N ILE A 54 3.62 -28.20 -2.88
CA ILE A 54 4.77 -28.10 -3.78
C ILE A 54 4.40 -28.60 -5.19
N LEU A 55 3.75 -29.76 -5.28
CA LEU A 55 3.33 -30.34 -6.55
C LEU A 55 2.37 -29.43 -7.31
N PHE A 56 1.33 -28.90 -6.65
CA PHE A 56 0.40 -27.97 -7.30
C PHE A 56 1.07 -26.64 -7.66
N GLY A 57 2.01 -26.15 -6.84
CA GLY A 57 2.80 -24.94 -7.14
C GLY A 57 3.68 -25.13 -8.38
N ALA A 58 4.41 -26.25 -8.44
CA ALA A 58 5.22 -26.65 -9.58
C ALA A 58 4.39 -26.88 -10.84
N ALA A 59 3.27 -27.59 -10.74
CA ALA A 59 2.35 -27.81 -11.87
C ALA A 59 1.77 -26.48 -12.39
N THR A 60 1.37 -25.57 -11.49
CA THR A 60 0.93 -24.21 -11.83
C THR A 60 1.98 -23.48 -12.64
N MET A 61 3.21 -23.40 -12.14
CA MET A 61 4.28 -22.61 -12.76
C MET A 61 4.85 -23.26 -14.01
N LEU A 62 4.90 -24.60 -14.06
CA LEU A 62 5.27 -25.35 -15.26
C LEU A 62 4.27 -25.10 -16.38
N LEU A 63 2.97 -25.31 -16.13
CA LEU A 63 1.94 -25.11 -17.14
C LEU A 63 1.84 -23.63 -17.54
N PHE A 64 1.95 -22.70 -16.58
CA PHE A 64 2.01 -21.27 -16.88
C PHE A 64 3.20 -20.93 -17.77
N GLY A 65 4.38 -21.45 -17.45
CA GLY A 65 5.60 -21.27 -18.24
C GLY A 65 5.45 -21.79 -19.66
N LEU A 66 5.05 -23.06 -19.80
CA LEU A 66 4.88 -23.72 -21.10
C LEU A 66 3.92 -22.93 -22.02
N LEU A 67 2.80 -22.44 -21.47
CA LEU A 67 1.78 -21.75 -22.23
C LEU A 67 2.07 -20.26 -22.51
N PHE A 68 2.71 -19.55 -21.58
CA PHE A 68 2.80 -18.08 -21.64
C PHE A 68 4.23 -17.53 -21.73
N VAL A 69 5.23 -18.24 -21.17
CA VAL A 69 6.65 -17.84 -21.23
C VAL A 69 7.33 -18.46 -22.46
N GLY A 70 6.94 -19.68 -22.80
CA GLY A 70 7.42 -20.46 -23.94
C GLY A 70 8.03 -21.79 -23.48
N PRO A 71 7.82 -22.89 -24.24
CA PRO A 71 8.19 -24.23 -23.82
C PRO A 71 9.69 -24.40 -23.65
N LYS A 72 10.48 -23.96 -24.64
CA LYS A 72 11.96 -24.01 -24.57
C LYS A 72 12.51 -23.34 -23.31
N LYS A 73 12.04 -22.12 -23.01
CA LYS A 73 12.50 -21.34 -21.86
C LYS A 73 12.14 -22.03 -20.54
N THR A 74 10.91 -22.52 -20.46
CA THR A 74 10.39 -23.17 -19.25
C THR A 74 11.07 -24.50 -18.98
N LEU A 75 11.28 -25.33 -20.01
CA LEU A 75 11.96 -26.62 -19.86
C LEU A 75 13.44 -26.47 -19.53
N ILE A 76 14.13 -25.49 -20.12
CA ILE A 76 15.51 -25.16 -19.73
C ILE A 76 15.57 -24.78 -18.26
N PHE A 77 14.66 -23.88 -17.82
CA PHE A 77 14.63 -23.45 -16.42
C PHE A 77 14.30 -24.62 -15.49
N PHE A 78 13.28 -25.42 -15.83
CA PHE A 78 12.89 -26.62 -15.10
C PHE A 78 14.07 -27.58 -14.91
N ALA A 79 14.72 -27.98 -16.01
CA ALA A 79 15.87 -28.88 -15.96
C ALA A 79 17.04 -28.30 -15.16
N ALA A 80 17.40 -27.03 -15.41
CA ALA A 80 18.49 -26.38 -14.67
C ALA A 80 18.19 -26.30 -13.17
N SER A 81 17.02 -25.79 -12.77
CA SER A 81 16.69 -25.63 -11.35
C SER A 81 16.54 -26.96 -10.63
N THR A 82 15.99 -27.99 -11.27
CA THR A 82 15.77 -29.29 -10.62
C THR A 82 17.07 -30.08 -10.50
N LEU A 83 17.85 -30.20 -11.57
CA LEU A 83 19.07 -31.01 -11.57
C LEU A 83 20.18 -30.36 -10.74
N ILE A 84 20.40 -29.05 -10.88
CA ILE A 84 21.45 -28.34 -10.13
C ILE A 84 21.10 -28.32 -8.65
N SER A 85 19.85 -27.97 -8.30
CA SER A 85 19.47 -27.92 -6.89
C SER A 85 19.44 -29.31 -6.27
N LEU A 86 18.98 -30.36 -6.97
CA LEU A 86 19.10 -31.73 -6.47
C LEU A 86 20.56 -32.10 -6.19
N GLY A 87 21.49 -31.73 -7.08
CA GLY A 87 22.93 -31.95 -6.86
C GLY A 87 23.45 -31.21 -5.63
N MET A 88 23.08 -29.93 -5.46
CA MET A 88 23.47 -29.13 -4.30
C MET A 88 22.86 -29.63 -2.99
N GLU A 89 21.62 -30.11 -3.02
CA GLU A 89 20.91 -30.70 -1.88
C GLU A 89 21.53 -32.04 -1.47
N LEU A 90 21.89 -32.90 -2.44
CA LEU A 90 22.60 -34.15 -2.16
C LEU A 90 23.99 -33.87 -1.58
N LEU A 91 24.69 -32.86 -2.10
CA LEU A 91 25.97 -32.41 -1.55
C LEU A 91 25.81 -31.85 -0.12
N GLY A 92 24.79 -31.02 0.11
CA GLY A 92 24.48 -30.40 1.39
C GLY A 92 24.14 -31.42 2.47
N THR A 93 23.23 -32.34 2.17
CA THR A 93 22.83 -33.41 3.09
C THR A 93 23.94 -34.44 3.37
N SER A 94 24.94 -34.55 2.49
CA SER A 94 26.08 -35.46 2.68
C SER A 94 27.30 -34.82 3.35
N THR A 95 27.57 -33.54 3.07
CA THR A 95 28.84 -32.87 3.46
C THR A 95 28.65 -31.62 4.32
N GLY A 96 27.42 -31.12 4.42
CA GLY A 96 27.09 -29.85 5.06
C GLY A 96 27.33 -28.60 4.19
N PHE A 97 27.86 -28.74 2.97
CA PHE A 97 28.06 -27.63 2.04
C PHE A 97 27.07 -27.72 0.85
N PRO A 98 26.42 -26.63 0.42
CA PRO A 98 26.65 -25.23 0.82
C PRO A 98 25.78 -24.73 1.98
N PHE A 99 24.75 -25.48 2.38
CA PHE A 99 23.66 -24.94 3.20
C PHE A 99 23.88 -24.96 4.71
N GLY A 100 24.73 -25.86 5.22
CA GLY A 100 24.61 -26.32 6.60
C GLY A 100 24.62 -27.83 6.66
N ALA A 101 25.00 -28.39 7.80
CA ALA A 101 24.77 -29.80 8.08
C ALA A 101 23.30 -29.97 8.53
N TYR A 102 22.52 -30.73 7.76
CA TYR A 102 21.10 -31.00 8.04
C TYR A 102 20.66 -32.31 7.41
N SER A 103 19.52 -32.82 7.88
CA SER A 103 18.87 -34.00 7.31
C SER A 103 17.37 -33.78 7.17
N TYR A 104 16.80 -34.16 6.03
CA TYR A 104 15.35 -34.15 5.81
C TYR A 104 14.65 -35.26 6.59
N THR A 105 13.40 -35.01 6.98
CA THR A 105 12.48 -36.04 7.51
C THR A 105 11.62 -36.63 6.40
N SER A 106 10.60 -37.42 6.75
CA SER A 106 9.74 -38.13 5.78
C SER A 106 8.48 -37.36 5.37
N PHE A 107 8.23 -36.17 5.93
CA PHE A 107 6.99 -35.40 5.71
C PHE A 107 6.88 -34.73 4.32
N LEU A 108 7.95 -34.76 3.52
CA LEU A 108 7.98 -34.19 2.15
C LEU A 108 7.93 -35.26 1.05
N GLY A 109 7.64 -36.50 1.42
CA GLY A 109 7.54 -37.65 0.51
C GLY A 109 8.83 -38.47 0.41
N PHE A 110 8.89 -39.36 -0.58
CA PHE A 110 10.03 -40.26 -0.74
C PHE A 110 11.33 -39.52 -1.09
N LYS A 111 12.47 -40.08 -0.67
CA LYS A 111 13.78 -39.46 -0.83
C LYS A 111 14.55 -40.05 -2.02
N VAL A 112 15.12 -39.16 -2.84
CA VAL A 112 16.12 -39.48 -3.85
C VAL A 112 17.42 -39.84 -3.13
N ALA A 113 18.01 -40.99 -3.51
CA ALA A 113 19.20 -41.55 -2.87
C ALA A 113 19.09 -41.73 -1.34
N GLY A 114 17.86 -41.80 -0.80
CA GLY A 114 17.62 -41.87 0.66
C GLY A 114 17.85 -40.57 1.43
N LEU A 115 18.25 -39.47 0.76
CA LEU A 115 18.66 -38.22 1.41
C LEU A 115 17.69 -37.06 1.19
N VAL A 116 17.34 -36.78 -0.07
CA VAL A 116 16.62 -35.53 -0.44
C VAL A 116 15.21 -35.85 -0.93
N PRO A 117 14.13 -35.28 -0.35
CA PRO A 117 12.77 -35.51 -0.83
C PRO A 117 12.59 -35.07 -2.28
N TYR A 118 11.88 -35.86 -3.09
CA TYR A 118 11.67 -35.57 -4.52
C TYR A 118 10.95 -34.24 -4.79
N SER A 119 10.21 -33.75 -3.81
CA SER A 119 9.48 -32.48 -3.87
C SER A 119 10.41 -31.27 -3.75
N ILE A 120 11.57 -31.39 -3.09
CA ILE A 120 12.50 -30.27 -2.88
C ILE A 120 13.01 -29.68 -4.20
N PRO A 121 13.53 -30.46 -5.17
CA PRO A 121 13.90 -29.92 -6.48
C PRO A 121 12.75 -29.22 -7.22
N LEU A 122 11.50 -29.68 -7.04
CA LEU A 122 10.32 -29.03 -7.61
C LEU A 122 10.03 -27.69 -6.93
N SER A 123 10.30 -27.60 -5.62
CA SER A 123 10.23 -26.36 -4.85
C SER A 123 11.18 -25.30 -5.38
N TRP A 124 12.45 -25.69 -5.57
CA TRP A 124 13.46 -24.85 -6.23
C TRP A 124 13.01 -24.36 -7.60
N PHE A 125 12.40 -25.23 -8.40
CA PHE A 125 11.85 -24.83 -9.69
C PHE A 125 10.76 -23.77 -9.57
N TYR A 126 9.66 -24.04 -8.84
CA TYR A 126 8.49 -23.16 -8.93
C TYR A 126 8.72 -21.83 -8.22
N MET A 127 9.42 -21.83 -7.08
CA MET A 127 9.78 -20.61 -6.37
C MET A 127 10.88 -19.85 -7.10
N GLY A 128 11.89 -20.55 -7.62
CA GLY A 128 12.95 -19.95 -8.44
C GLY A 128 12.40 -19.29 -9.70
N PHE A 129 11.55 -20.00 -10.44
CA PHE A 129 11.00 -19.52 -11.69
C PHE A 129 10.06 -18.33 -11.46
N THR A 130 9.24 -18.40 -10.42
CA THR A 130 8.40 -17.28 -9.99
C THR A 130 9.25 -16.06 -9.63
N SER A 131 10.27 -16.24 -8.79
CA SER A 131 11.17 -15.16 -8.34
C SER A 131 11.87 -14.50 -9.52
N TYR A 132 12.37 -15.30 -10.46
CA TYR A 132 13.02 -14.82 -11.68
C TYR A 132 12.04 -14.05 -12.60
N ILE A 133 10.80 -14.51 -12.75
CA ILE A 133 9.76 -13.81 -13.53
C ILE A 133 9.39 -12.47 -12.88
N LEU A 134 9.22 -12.42 -11.56
CA LEU A 134 8.94 -11.20 -10.80
C LEU A 134 10.09 -10.19 -10.94
N ALA A 135 11.33 -10.66 -10.77
CA ALA A 135 12.53 -9.86 -10.97
C ALA A 135 12.62 -9.29 -12.39
N SER A 136 12.43 -10.14 -13.41
CA SER A 136 12.43 -9.74 -14.83
C SER A 136 11.33 -8.71 -15.16
N ALA A 137 10.20 -8.73 -14.43
CA ALA A 137 9.15 -7.73 -14.61
C ALA A 137 9.56 -6.39 -14.00
N ILE A 138 10.15 -6.39 -12.80
CA ILE A 138 10.59 -5.17 -12.10
C ILE A 138 11.72 -4.47 -12.86
N THR A 139 12.68 -5.25 -13.38
CA THR A 139 13.87 -4.74 -14.08
C THR A 139 13.60 -4.39 -15.54
N SER A 140 12.39 -4.64 -16.07
CA SER A 140 12.02 -4.49 -17.49
C SER A 140 12.26 -3.11 -18.13
N ARG A 141 12.57 -2.08 -17.35
CA ARG A 141 12.99 -0.74 -17.81
C ARG A 141 14.47 -0.66 -18.17
N LEU A 142 15.29 -1.53 -17.60
CA LEU A 142 16.70 -1.67 -17.91
C LEU A 142 16.85 -2.34 -19.29
N LYS A 143 18.01 -2.17 -19.94
CA LYS A 143 18.26 -2.72 -21.27
C LYS A 143 19.52 -3.59 -21.27
N GLY A 144 19.54 -4.59 -22.16
CA GLY A 144 20.72 -5.42 -22.44
C GLY A 144 21.29 -6.11 -21.19
N ARG A 145 22.62 -6.01 -21.00
CA ARG A 145 23.34 -6.69 -19.92
C ARG A 145 22.86 -6.27 -18.52
N GLN A 146 22.45 -5.02 -18.35
CA GLN A 146 21.93 -4.54 -17.06
C GLN A 146 20.60 -5.21 -16.70
N HIS A 147 19.68 -5.34 -17.66
CA HIS A 147 18.42 -6.07 -17.44
C HIS A 147 18.70 -7.51 -17.01
N THR A 148 19.61 -8.19 -17.71
CA THR A 148 19.97 -9.57 -17.38
C THR A 148 20.58 -9.67 -15.98
N LEU A 149 21.60 -8.87 -15.69
CA LEU A 149 22.30 -8.89 -14.39
C LEU A 149 21.32 -8.65 -13.23
N TRP A 150 20.53 -7.58 -13.30
CA TRP A 150 19.60 -7.24 -12.22
C TRP A 150 18.44 -8.22 -12.10
N SER A 151 18.01 -8.87 -13.18
CA SER A 151 16.98 -9.93 -13.09
C SER A 151 17.50 -11.17 -12.39
N LEU A 152 18.78 -11.52 -12.58
CA LEU A 152 19.44 -12.62 -11.88
C LEU A 152 19.62 -12.29 -10.39
N LEU A 153 20.21 -11.13 -10.08
CA LEU A 153 20.45 -10.70 -8.70
C LEU A 153 19.14 -10.56 -7.91
N LEU A 154 18.13 -9.89 -8.49
CA LEU A 154 16.85 -9.70 -7.83
C LEU A 154 16.04 -11.00 -7.77
N GLY A 155 16.19 -11.90 -8.75
CA GLY A 155 15.57 -13.21 -8.74
C GLY A 155 16.10 -14.09 -7.60
N ALA A 156 17.43 -14.16 -7.46
CA ALA A 156 18.06 -14.85 -6.33
C ALA A 156 17.71 -14.21 -4.99
N TYR A 157 17.69 -12.87 -4.92
CA TYR A 157 17.23 -12.15 -3.74
C TYR A 157 15.81 -12.56 -3.31
N PHE A 158 14.84 -12.61 -4.24
CA PHE A 158 13.47 -13.01 -3.87
C PHE A 158 13.39 -14.46 -3.42
N LEU A 159 14.15 -15.34 -4.06
CA LEU A 159 14.22 -16.73 -3.64
C LEU A 159 14.75 -16.84 -2.19
N THR A 160 15.84 -16.15 -1.88
CA THR A 160 16.43 -16.13 -0.53
C THR A 160 15.57 -15.38 0.47
N ALA A 161 14.82 -14.35 0.06
CA ALA A 161 13.88 -13.65 0.92
C ALA A 161 12.72 -14.55 1.36
N TRP A 162 12.35 -15.53 0.53
CA TRP A 162 11.40 -16.56 0.93
C TRP A 162 12.00 -17.56 1.93
N ASP A 163 13.21 -18.05 1.69
CA ASP A 163 13.95 -18.91 2.62
C ASP A 163 14.15 -18.24 4.00
N LEU A 164 14.58 -16.97 4.01
CA LEU A 164 14.71 -16.12 5.18
C LEU A 164 13.42 -16.02 6.01
N ALA A 165 12.27 -16.12 5.35
CA ALA A 165 10.97 -16.13 6.00
C ALA A 165 10.55 -17.53 6.45
N LEU A 166 10.82 -18.57 5.67
CA LEU A 166 10.33 -19.92 5.93
C LEU A 166 11.12 -20.60 7.06
N ASP A 167 12.45 -20.55 6.99
CA ASP A 167 13.34 -21.39 7.79
C ASP A 167 13.28 -21.15 9.30
N PRO A 168 13.08 -19.91 9.82
CA PRO A 168 12.98 -19.70 11.26
C PRO A 168 11.86 -20.50 11.93
N ALA A 169 10.70 -20.62 11.27
CA ALA A 169 9.60 -21.42 11.80
C ALA A 169 9.91 -22.93 11.73
N MET A 170 10.62 -23.37 10.70
CA MET A 170 10.97 -24.77 10.47
C MET A 170 12.11 -25.25 11.37
N ALA A 171 12.98 -24.34 11.82
CA ALA A 171 14.04 -24.58 12.79
C ALA A 171 13.57 -24.44 14.26
N SER A 172 12.35 -23.95 14.49
CA SER A 172 11.83 -23.73 15.84
C SER A 172 11.43 -25.04 16.50
N GLU A 173 11.95 -25.29 17.70
CA GLU A 173 11.57 -26.44 18.54
C GLU A 173 10.08 -26.44 18.91
N HIS A 174 9.44 -25.27 18.85
CA HIS A 174 8.00 -25.12 19.12
C HIS A 174 7.11 -25.58 17.97
N LEU A 175 7.66 -25.88 16.79
CA LEU A 175 6.90 -26.47 15.70
C LEU A 175 6.82 -27.99 15.90
N PRO A 176 5.62 -28.59 16.01
CA PRO A 176 5.52 -30.01 16.35
C PRO A 176 6.03 -30.96 15.25
N VAL A 177 6.10 -30.48 14.00
CA VAL A 177 6.57 -31.24 12.84
C VAL A 177 7.79 -30.56 12.24
N HIS A 178 8.90 -31.29 12.21
CA HIS A 178 10.14 -30.83 11.61
C HIS A 178 10.31 -31.46 10.23
N PHE A 179 10.41 -30.63 9.19
CA PHE A 179 10.60 -31.09 7.81
C PHE A 179 12.06 -31.39 7.51
N TRP A 180 12.98 -30.72 8.20
CA TRP A 180 14.39 -31.02 8.27
C TRP A 180 14.91 -30.68 9.67
N ILE A 181 16.04 -31.26 10.01
CA ILE A 181 16.68 -31.09 11.31
C ILE A 181 18.11 -30.59 11.04
N TRP A 182 18.43 -29.43 11.59
CA TRP A 182 19.79 -28.88 11.57
C TRP A 182 20.68 -29.66 12.53
N GLN A 183 21.88 -30.02 12.09
CA GLN A 183 22.90 -30.69 12.91
C GLN A 183 23.87 -29.70 13.55
N GLU A 184 23.68 -28.41 13.28
CA GLU A 184 24.42 -27.31 13.86
C GLU A 184 23.47 -26.17 14.20
N VAL A 185 23.84 -25.35 15.18
CA VAL A 185 23.02 -24.21 15.60
C VAL A 185 23.58 -22.94 14.98
N GLY A 186 22.77 -22.31 14.12
CA GLY A 186 23.09 -21.01 13.53
C GLY A 186 22.48 -19.81 14.27
N PRO A 187 23.02 -18.60 14.04
CA PRO A 187 22.63 -17.40 14.79
C PRO A 187 21.26 -16.82 14.37
N TYR A 188 20.67 -17.26 13.26
CA TYR A 188 19.37 -16.79 12.80
C TYR A 188 18.28 -17.82 13.14
N TYR A 189 17.72 -17.73 14.35
CA TYR A 189 16.68 -18.66 14.83
C TYR A 189 17.06 -20.14 14.71
N GLY A 190 18.32 -20.49 14.99
CA GLY A 190 18.84 -21.85 14.85
C GLY A 190 19.35 -22.19 13.44
N MET A 191 19.02 -21.39 12.42
CA MET A 191 19.45 -21.60 11.05
C MET A 191 20.86 -21.02 10.77
N PRO A 192 21.77 -21.78 10.15
CA PRO A 192 23.10 -21.31 9.76
C PRO A 192 23.07 -20.20 8.72
N ILE A 193 23.88 -19.14 8.87
CA ILE A 193 23.96 -18.06 7.87
C ILE A 193 24.44 -18.58 6.51
N ARG A 194 25.26 -19.64 6.52
CA ARG A 194 25.68 -20.32 5.29
C ARG A 194 24.51 -20.87 4.47
N ASN A 195 23.35 -21.15 5.09
CA ASN A 195 22.14 -21.52 4.37
C ASN A 195 21.71 -20.41 3.40
N LEU A 196 21.55 -19.17 3.90
CA LEU A 196 21.14 -18.01 3.07
C LEU A 196 22.12 -17.76 1.91
N VAL A 197 23.42 -17.93 2.18
CA VAL A 197 24.47 -17.82 1.17
C VAL A 197 24.33 -18.94 0.14
N GLY A 198 24.16 -20.18 0.58
CA GLY A 198 23.92 -21.35 -0.27
C GLY A 198 22.68 -21.18 -1.15
N TRP A 199 21.58 -20.69 -0.59
CA TRP A 199 20.35 -20.36 -1.32
C TRP A 199 20.56 -19.29 -2.38
N THR A 200 21.26 -18.22 -2.02
CA THR A 200 21.59 -17.13 -2.95
C THR A 200 22.45 -17.65 -4.10
N ILE A 201 23.52 -18.39 -3.79
CA ILE A 201 24.47 -18.90 -4.78
C ILE A 201 23.81 -19.95 -5.68
N ASN A 202 23.12 -20.95 -5.11
CA ASN A 202 22.42 -21.96 -5.89
C ASN A 202 21.37 -21.32 -6.81
N GLY A 203 20.57 -20.39 -6.27
CA GLY A 203 19.64 -19.53 -7.01
C GLY A 203 20.29 -18.85 -8.20
N LEU A 204 21.39 -18.13 -7.97
CA LEU A 204 22.14 -17.46 -9.03
C LEU A 204 22.68 -18.44 -10.07
N ILE A 205 23.20 -19.59 -9.67
CA ILE A 205 23.77 -20.59 -10.57
C ILE A 205 22.70 -21.08 -11.55
N TYR A 206 21.60 -21.67 -11.07
CA TYR A 206 20.63 -22.25 -12.00
C TYR A 206 19.89 -21.18 -12.81
N MET A 207 19.66 -19.97 -12.27
CA MET A 207 19.07 -18.86 -13.03
C MET A 207 20.04 -18.39 -14.12
N THR A 208 21.33 -18.31 -13.83
CA THR A 208 22.37 -17.92 -14.80
C THR A 208 22.52 -18.97 -15.88
N VAL A 209 22.61 -20.25 -15.51
CA VAL A 209 22.64 -21.38 -16.44
C VAL A 209 21.42 -21.33 -17.37
N SER A 210 20.22 -21.14 -16.81
CA SER A 210 18.99 -20.99 -17.60
C SER A 210 19.09 -19.82 -18.59
N ARG A 211 19.59 -18.68 -18.14
CA ARG A 211 19.76 -17.46 -18.95
C ARG A 211 20.77 -17.64 -20.08
N LEU A 212 21.85 -18.38 -19.83
CA LEU A 212 22.90 -18.71 -20.79
C LEU A 212 22.39 -19.64 -21.90
N PHE A 213 21.59 -20.65 -21.54
CA PHE A 213 21.04 -21.60 -22.52
C PHE A 213 19.91 -21.02 -23.36
N TRP A 214 18.99 -20.25 -22.78
CA TRP A 214 17.86 -19.71 -23.55
C TRP A 214 18.18 -18.43 -24.34
N ARG A 215 19.33 -17.79 -24.05
CA ARG A 215 19.93 -16.59 -24.69
C ARG A 215 19.04 -15.35 -24.89
N ALA A 216 17.79 -15.35 -24.42
CA ALA A 216 16.85 -14.24 -24.60
C ALA A 216 16.35 -13.65 -23.27
N ASP A 217 15.91 -12.39 -23.31
CA ASP A 217 15.14 -11.80 -22.21
C ASP A 217 13.70 -12.35 -22.18
N LEU A 218 13.05 -12.25 -21.01
CA LEU A 218 11.64 -12.58 -20.88
C LEU A 218 10.76 -11.40 -21.31
N ASP A 219 9.79 -11.64 -22.19
CA ASP A 219 8.75 -10.65 -22.49
C ASP A 219 7.65 -10.73 -21.40
N THR A 220 7.98 -10.18 -20.23
CA THR A 220 7.08 -10.15 -19.07
C THR A 220 5.81 -9.32 -19.31
N ARG A 221 5.78 -8.50 -20.37
CA ARG A 221 4.64 -7.64 -20.74
C ARG A 221 3.42 -8.45 -21.16
N ARG A 222 3.60 -9.70 -21.62
CA ARG A 222 2.53 -10.59 -22.06
C ARG A 222 2.04 -11.54 -20.96
N LEU A 223 2.73 -11.55 -19.82
CA LEU A 223 2.47 -12.49 -18.75
C LEU A 223 1.40 -11.96 -17.81
N ALA A 224 0.53 -12.85 -17.35
CA ALA A 224 -0.43 -12.55 -16.31
C ALA A 224 0.29 -12.56 -14.94
N MET A 225 0.98 -11.46 -14.61
CA MET A 225 1.88 -11.35 -13.45
C MET A 225 1.24 -11.67 -12.10
N TRP A 226 -0.09 -11.62 -12.01
CA TRP A 226 -0.82 -12.02 -10.79
C TRP A 226 -0.69 -13.51 -10.46
N ILE A 227 -0.41 -14.39 -11.44
CA ILE A 227 -0.16 -15.81 -11.18
C ILE A 227 1.21 -16.00 -10.50
N PRO A 228 2.36 -15.59 -11.09
CA PRO A 228 3.65 -15.67 -10.40
C PRO A 228 3.62 -14.95 -9.05
N PHE A 229 3.08 -13.72 -9.00
CA PHE A 229 2.99 -13.00 -7.73
C PHE A 229 2.12 -13.74 -6.71
N GLY A 230 0.98 -14.30 -7.14
CA GLY A 230 0.08 -15.06 -6.26
C GLY A 230 0.74 -16.30 -5.68
N VAL A 231 1.51 -17.05 -6.48
CA VAL A 231 2.29 -18.20 -6.01
C VAL A 231 3.33 -17.74 -4.98
N TYR A 232 4.13 -16.73 -5.30
CA TYR A 232 5.13 -16.19 -4.37
C TYR A 232 4.51 -15.71 -3.06
N ALA A 233 3.46 -14.89 -3.17
CA ALA A 233 2.79 -14.29 -2.02
C ALA A 233 2.11 -15.34 -1.13
N ALA A 234 1.53 -16.41 -1.71
CA ALA A 234 0.94 -17.49 -0.95
C ALA A 234 1.98 -18.27 -0.13
N ASN A 235 3.17 -18.51 -0.68
CA ASN A 235 4.25 -19.20 0.04
C ASN A 235 4.86 -18.31 1.13
N ILE A 236 4.98 -17.00 0.90
CA ILE A 236 5.37 -16.06 1.96
C ILE A 236 4.30 -15.99 3.06
N ALA A 237 3.01 -15.94 2.68
CA ALA A 237 1.92 -15.91 3.66
C ALA A 237 1.87 -17.20 4.50
N PHE A 238 2.14 -18.35 3.89
CA PHE A 238 2.30 -19.62 4.61
C PHE A 238 3.46 -19.56 5.61
N ALA A 239 4.63 -19.06 5.21
CA ALA A 239 5.77 -18.86 6.10
C ALA A 239 5.45 -17.90 7.25
N ILE A 240 4.75 -16.78 6.98
CA ILE A 240 4.27 -15.85 8.01
C ILE A 240 3.33 -16.57 9.00
N GLY A 241 2.39 -17.37 8.50
CA GLY A 241 1.47 -18.13 9.35
C GLY A 241 2.19 -19.09 10.30
N LEU A 242 3.20 -19.80 9.80
CA LEU A 242 4.05 -20.67 10.63
C LEU A 242 4.83 -19.87 11.68
N ASN A 243 5.48 -18.79 11.28
CA ASN A 243 6.26 -17.95 12.19
C ASN A 243 5.40 -17.36 13.31
N LEU A 244 4.23 -16.80 12.99
CA LEU A 244 3.33 -16.24 13.99
C LEU A 244 2.85 -17.30 14.98
N ASN A 245 2.63 -18.54 14.53
CA ASN A 245 2.24 -19.64 15.40
C ASN A 245 3.31 -19.99 16.44
N VAL A 246 4.59 -19.93 16.05
CA VAL A 246 5.72 -20.16 16.97
C VAL A 246 6.20 -18.88 17.66
N GLY A 247 5.42 -17.78 17.62
CA GLY A 247 5.73 -16.52 18.30
C GLY A 247 6.80 -15.64 17.63
N LEU A 248 7.19 -15.94 16.39
CA LEU A 248 8.24 -15.25 15.64
C LEU A 248 7.68 -14.10 14.79
N TRP A 249 7.59 -12.90 15.38
CA TRP A 249 7.09 -11.71 14.67
C TRP A 249 8.14 -11.01 13.79
N VAL A 250 9.44 -11.11 14.12
CA VAL A 250 10.52 -10.49 13.34
C VAL A 250 10.67 -11.10 11.94
N PRO A 251 10.79 -12.44 11.76
CA PRO A 251 10.81 -13.04 10.43
C PRO A 251 9.56 -12.71 9.60
N SER A 252 8.40 -12.62 10.26
CA SER A 252 7.14 -12.24 9.61
C SER A 252 7.19 -10.81 9.06
N LEU A 253 7.70 -9.85 9.84
CA LEU A 253 7.89 -8.48 9.39
C LEU A 253 8.92 -8.39 8.26
N MET A 254 10.03 -9.13 8.38
CA MET A 254 11.05 -9.22 7.34
C MET A 254 10.48 -9.79 6.04
N ALA A 255 9.63 -10.82 6.10
CA ALA A 255 8.97 -11.41 4.94
C ALA A 255 8.09 -10.39 4.20
N VAL A 256 7.41 -9.50 4.93
CA VAL A 256 6.62 -8.42 4.34
C VAL A 256 7.53 -7.36 3.70
N ILE A 257 8.52 -6.86 4.45
CA ILE A 257 9.38 -5.74 4.02
C ILE A 257 10.31 -6.14 2.88
N PHE A 258 10.96 -7.30 2.98
CA PHE A 258 11.97 -7.76 2.04
C PHE A 258 11.40 -8.67 0.95
N GLY A 259 10.30 -9.38 1.21
CA GLY A 259 9.65 -10.29 0.27
C GLY A 259 8.45 -9.67 -0.44
N LEU A 260 7.32 -9.51 0.25
CA LEU A 260 6.03 -9.15 -0.36
C LEU A 260 6.00 -7.75 -0.97
N LEU A 261 6.44 -6.73 -0.20
CA LEU A 261 6.38 -5.35 -0.66
C LEU A 261 7.20 -5.13 -1.94
N PRO A 262 8.47 -5.58 -2.04
CA PRO A 262 9.23 -5.40 -3.27
C PRO A 262 8.72 -6.30 -4.40
N ALA A 263 8.27 -7.52 -4.12
CA ALA A 263 7.66 -8.40 -5.13
C ALA A 263 6.38 -7.81 -5.76
N SER A 264 5.60 -7.04 -4.98
CA SER A 264 4.37 -6.38 -5.47
C SER A 264 4.63 -5.38 -6.61
N LEU A 265 5.86 -4.87 -6.73
CA LEU A 265 6.26 -3.99 -7.83
C LEU A 265 6.13 -4.68 -9.20
N ALA A 266 6.24 -6.01 -9.26
CA ALA A 266 6.08 -6.79 -10.48
C ALA A 266 4.65 -6.76 -11.05
N LEU A 267 3.62 -6.69 -10.18
CA LEU A 267 2.22 -6.53 -10.60
C LEU A 267 2.00 -5.20 -11.31
N VAL A 268 2.67 -4.17 -10.81
CA VAL A 268 2.61 -2.81 -11.35
C VAL A 268 3.34 -2.75 -12.69
N ALA A 269 4.49 -3.42 -12.81
CA ALA A 269 5.24 -3.51 -14.07
C ALA A 269 4.41 -4.18 -15.19
N GLY A 270 3.68 -5.27 -14.88
CA GLY A 270 2.84 -5.97 -15.85
C GLY A 270 1.63 -5.17 -16.35
N ARG A 271 0.99 -4.35 -15.48
CA ARG A 271 -0.20 -3.56 -15.84
C ARG A 271 0.11 -2.38 -16.77
N ARG A 272 1.31 -1.79 -16.69
CA ARG A 272 1.75 -0.66 -17.57
C ARG A 272 1.63 -1.02 -19.05
N SER A 273 1.97 -2.26 -19.40
CA SER A 273 2.07 -2.73 -20.80
C SER A 273 0.76 -3.23 -21.40
N ALA A 274 -0.26 -3.48 -20.57
CA ALA A 274 -1.61 -3.79 -21.02
C ALA A 274 -2.39 -2.51 -21.38
N GLY A 275 -2.30 -1.48 -20.55
CA GLY A 275 -2.97 -0.18 -20.78
C GLY A 275 -2.45 0.58 -22.01
N GLN A 276 -1.16 0.45 -22.33
CA GLN A 276 -0.56 1.05 -23.53
C GLN A 276 -1.06 0.38 -24.83
N ARG A 277 -1.48 -0.89 -24.78
CA ARG A 277 -2.07 -1.63 -25.90
C ARG A 277 -3.54 -1.30 -26.15
N ALA A 278 -4.32 -1.06 -25.09
CA ALA A 278 -5.69 -0.56 -25.27
C ALA A 278 -5.68 0.77 -26.03
N ARG A 279 -4.75 1.67 -25.69
CA ARG A 279 -4.56 2.95 -26.40
C ARG A 279 -4.08 2.79 -27.85
N VAL A 280 -3.11 1.92 -28.13
CA VAL A 280 -2.61 1.69 -29.51
C VAL A 280 -3.65 0.95 -30.38
N ARG A 281 -4.43 0.02 -29.82
CA ARG A 281 -5.48 -0.70 -30.56
C ARG A 281 -6.69 0.18 -30.86
N LEU A 282 -7.01 1.13 -29.97
CA LEU A 282 -8.01 2.19 -30.23
C LEU A 282 -7.50 3.21 -31.27
N GLN A 283 -6.20 3.52 -31.29
CA GLN A 283 -5.60 4.40 -32.30
C GLN A 283 -5.40 3.74 -33.67
N GLY A 284 -5.35 2.41 -33.75
CA GLY A 284 -5.28 1.68 -35.03
C GLY A 284 -6.60 1.57 -35.79
N ALA A 285 -7.74 1.92 -35.15
CA ALA A 285 -9.08 1.81 -35.73
C ALA A 285 -9.66 3.16 -36.19
N GLY A 286 -8.93 4.27 -36.05
CA GLY A 286 -9.38 5.61 -36.43
C GLY A 286 -8.30 6.35 -37.21
N GLN A 287 -8.48 6.43 -38.52
CA GLN A 287 -7.60 7.13 -39.44
C GLN A 287 -7.70 8.66 -39.24
N ARG A 288 -6.58 9.33 -38.94
CA ARG A 288 -6.15 10.67 -39.44
C ARG A 288 -4.88 11.10 -38.69
N ARG A 289 -3.82 11.42 -39.43
CA ARG A 289 -2.60 12.05 -38.89
C ARG A 289 -2.90 13.51 -38.53
N PRO A 290 -2.53 13.99 -37.33
CA PRO A 290 -2.22 15.39 -37.13
C PRO A 290 -0.72 15.60 -37.02
N TYR A 291 -0.31 16.66 -37.69
CA TYR A 291 0.97 17.36 -37.71
C TYR A 291 1.61 17.47 -36.31
N THR A 292 2.87 17.03 -36.17
CA THR A 292 3.67 17.21 -34.95
C THR A 292 4.59 18.42 -35.10
N LYS A 293 4.41 19.43 -34.24
CA LYS A 293 5.42 20.47 -33.99
C LYS A 293 5.63 20.61 -32.48
N GLY A 294 6.88 20.44 -32.04
CA GLY A 294 7.42 21.05 -30.83
C GLY A 294 6.97 20.49 -29.47
N GLY A 295 6.98 19.17 -29.26
CA GLY A 295 6.76 18.58 -27.94
C GLY A 295 8.05 18.48 -27.13
N VAL A 296 8.23 19.39 -26.17
CA VAL A 296 9.22 19.30 -25.08
C VAL A 296 9.18 17.90 -24.46
N THR A 297 10.36 17.32 -24.30
CA THR A 297 10.59 15.96 -23.79
C THR A 297 9.96 15.76 -22.40
N ARG A 298 8.81 15.07 -22.36
CA ARG A 298 8.20 14.54 -21.13
C ARG A 298 9.19 13.59 -20.43
N ARG A 299 9.82 14.04 -19.34
CA ARG A 299 10.52 13.16 -18.36
C ARG A 299 9.49 12.24 -17.67
N GLY A 300 9.10 11.15 -18.33
CA GLY A 300 8.08 10.19 -17.88
C GLY A 300 8.57 9.17 -16.84
N GLY A 301 9.23 9.60 -15.77
CA GLY A 301 9.81 8.71 -14.74
C GLY A 301 8.83 8.18 -13.68
N GLY A 302 7.76 8.93 -13.33
CA GLY A 302 7.04 8.73 -12.06
C GLY A 302 5.59 8.20 -12.11
N SER A 303 5.01 7.92 -13.29
CA SER A 303 3.54 7.84 -13.46
C SER A 303 2.76 6.79 -12.65
N ILE A 304 3.35 5.66 -12.22
CA ILE A 304 2.56 4.60 -11.53
C ILE A 304 2.87 4.42 -10.05
N ILE A 305 4.02 4.90 -9.57
CA ILE A 305 4.16 5.16 -8.13
C ILE A 305 3.09 6.19 -7.75
N ARG A 306 2.91 7.23 -8.58
CA ARG A 306 1.82 8.20 -8.50
C ARG A 306 0.42 7.58 -8.54
N LEU A 307 0.13 6.72 -9.51
CA LEU A 307 -1.20 6.09 -9.58
C LEU A 307 -1.50 5.17 -8.39
N MET A 308 -0.51 4.41 -7.91
CA MET A 308 -0.67 3.52 -6.74
C MET A 308 -0.78 4.32 -5.45
N SER A 309 0.03 5.36 -5.25
CA SER A 309 -0.10 6.24 -4.09
C SER A 309 -1.45 6.96 -4.09
N LEU A 310 -1.96 7.36 -5.26
CA LEU A 310 -3.31 7.93 -5.40
C LEU A 310 -4.40 6.92 -5.05
N LEU A 311 -4.29 5.67 -5.52
CA LEU A 311 -5.26 4.62 -5.18
C LEU A 311 -5.19 4.28 -3.68
N THR A 312 -4.01 4.12 -3.11
CA THR A 312 -3.83 3.85 -1.68
C THR A 312 -4.38 4.98 -0.83
N ILE A 313 -4.09 6.24 -1.19
CA ILE A 313 -4.60 7.41 -0.49
C ILE A 313 -6.13 7.51 -0.63
N ARG A 314 -6.67 7.30 -1.83
CA ARG A 314 -8.12 7.35 -2.08
C ARG A 314 -8.87 6.20 -1.41
N THR A 315 -8.31 5.00 -1.39
CA THR A 315 -8.90 3.84 -0.71
C THR A 315 -8.79 3.98 0.81
N GLY A 316 -7.64 4.40 1.35
CA GLY A 316 -7.44 4.66 2.77
C GLY A 316 -8.37 5.77 3.27
N GLY A 317 -8.43 6.90 2.56
CA GLY A 317 -9.37 7.98 2.84
C GLY A 317 -10.83 7.51 2.81
N ARG A 318 -11.21 6.72 1.81
CA ARG A 318 -12.57 6.13 1.73
C ARG A 318 -12.88 5.20 2.91
N MET A 319 -11.91 4.44 3.41
CA MET A 319 -12.11 3.60 4.60
C MET A 319 -12.31 4.45 5.85
N ILE A 320 -11.51 5.51 6.03
CA ILE A 320 -11.64 6.44 7.17
C ILE A 320 -13.01 7.12 7.13
N VAL A 321 -13.38 7.72 6.00
CA VAL A 321 -14.68 8.39 5.86
C VAL A 321 -15.84 7.42 6.09
N LYS A 322 -15.81 6.21 5.50
CA LYS A 322 -16.89 5.22 5.72
C LYS A 322 -17.03 4.75 7.16
N ARG A 323 -15.93 4.70 7.91
CA ARG A 323 -15.89 4.18 9.27
C ARG A 323 -16.26 5.25 10.29
N GLU A 324 -15.72 6.45 10.11
CA GLU A 324 -15.74 7.52 11.11
C GLU A 324 -16.72 8.64 10.78
N MET A 325 -17.30 8.68 9.56
CA MET A 325 -18.05 9.85 9.07
C MET A 325 -19.31 9.51 8.27
N GLU A 326 -20.25 10.45 8.28
CA GLU A 326 -21.37 10.56 7.35
C GLU A 326 -21.19 11.85 6.55
N LEU A 327 -20.88 11.70 5.25
CA LEU A 327 -20.50 12.82 4.39
C LEU A 327 -21.67 13.24 3.49
N ALA A 328 -22.11 14.49 3.65
CA ALA A 328 -23.02 15.18 2.74
C ALA A 328 -22.22 16.17 1.87
N VAL A 329 -22.45 16.14 0.56
CA VAL A 329 -21.76 17.01 -0.42
C VAL A 329 -22.79 17.80 -1.21
N GLU A 330 -22.65 19.12 -1.23
CA GLU A 330 -23.52 20.05 -1.98
C GLU A 330 -22.68 20.94 -2.91
N GLY A 331 -23.26 21.35 -4.03
CA GLY A 331 -22.63 22.31 -4.96
C GLY A 331 -21.51 21.73 -5.81
N LEU A 332 -21.42 20.40 -5.95
CA LEU A 332 -20.35 19.74 -6.71
C LEU A 332 -20.30 20.18 -8.18
N GLU A 333 -21.44 20.59 -8.73
CA GLU A 333 -21.62 21.17 -10.06
C GLU A 333 -20.83 22.48 -10.28
N HIS A 334 -20.44 23.16 -9.20
CA HIS A 334 -19.60 24.35 -9.30
C HIS A 334 -18.13 24.05 -9.57
N ILE A 335 -17.70 22.79 -9.47
CA ILE A 335 -16.34 22.37 -9.82
C ILE A 335 -16.29 22.09 -11.33
N PRO A 336 -15.49 22.83 -12.11
CA PRO A 336 -15.35 22.56 -13.54
C PRO A 336 -14.87 21.14 -13.82
N ASP A 337 -15.43 20.50 -14.85
CA ASP A 337 -15.04 19.14 -15.28
C ASP A 337 -13.63 19.08 -15.90
N SER A 338 -13.15 20.21 -16.44
CA SER A 338 -11.83 20.36 -17.07
C SER A 338 -11.23 21.73 -16.76
N GLY A 339 -9.96 21.95 -17.11
CA GLY A 339 -9.26 23.20 -16.84
C GLY A 339 -8.72 23.33 -15.41
N PRO A 340 -7.87 24.33 -15.16
CA PRO A 340 -7.19 24.55 -13.88
C PRO A 340 -8.16 24.95 -12.76
N VAL A 341 -8.11 24.25 -11.63
CA VAL A 341 -8.99 24.55 -10.48
C VAL A 341 -8.17 24.70 -9.21
N LEU A 342 -8.40 25.80 -8.49
CA LEU A 342 -7.92 26.01 -7.14
C LEU A 342 -9.11 25.98 -6.17
N ILE A 343 -9.18 24.98 -5.30
CA ILE A 343 -10.18 24.93 -4.22
C ILE A 343 -9.62 25.67 -3.01
N ALA A 344 -10.26 26.75 -2.61
CA ALA A 344 -9.97 27.49 -1.39
C ALA A 344 -10.94 27.05 -0.29
N ALA A 345 -10.46 26.22 0.64
CA ALA A 345 -11.31 25.55 1.63
C ALA A 345 -11.10 26.11 3.05
N ARG A 346 -12.17 26.07 3.86
CA ARG A 346 -12.08 26.17 5.33
C ARG A 346 -11.23 25.01 5.87
N HIS A 347 -10.46 25.26 6.92
CA HIS A 347 -9.67 24.23 7.58
C HIS A 347 -10.17 23.95 8.99
N VAL A 348 -10.84 22.81 9.19
CA VAL A 348 -11.41 22.39 10.47
C VAL A 348 -10.57 21.29 11.12
N HIS A 349 -10.16 20.27 10.38
CA HIS A 349 -9.44 19.12 10.94
C HIS A 349 -8.19 18.78 10.11
N HIS A 350 -7.04 18.61 10.78
CA HIS A 350 -5.74 18.39 10.13
C HIS A 350 -5.69 17.22 9.13
N LEU A 351 -6.35 16.08 9.44
CA LEU A 351 -6.41 14.90 8.55
C LEU A 351 -7.72 14.79 7.74
N TYR A 352 -8.88 14.91 8.40
CA TYR A 352 -10.19 14.59 7.84
C TYR A 352 -10.60 15.49 6.66
N ASP A 353 -10.25 16.78 6.69
CA ASP A 353 -10.56 17.70 5.60
C ASP A 353 -9.99 17.20 4.27
N GLY A 354 -8.75 16.72 4.29
CA GLY A 354 -8.09 16.16 3.12
C GLY A 354 -8.75 14.87 2.63
N CYS A 355 -9.18 13.99 3.52
CA CYS A 355 -9.87 12.74 3.16
C CYS A 355 -11.25 13.01 2.53
N VAL A 356 -12.00 13.95 3.11
CA VAL A 356 -13.34 14.34 2.64
C VAL A 356 -13.26 14.97 1.26
N LEU A 357 -12.35 15.94 1.04
CA LEU A 357 -12.14 16.58 -0.25
C LEU A 357 -11.69 15.60 -1.35
N GLN A 358 -10.79 14.67 -1.03
CA GLN A 358 -10.38 13.63 -1.99
C GLN A 358 -11.49 12.66 -2.37
N GLN A 359 -12.44 12.41 -1.47
CA GLN A 359 -13.55 11.52 -1.72
C GLN A 359 -14.66 12.20 -2.53
N ALA A 360 -14.95 13.46 -2.19
CA ALA A 360 -16.04 14.22 -2.81
C ALA A 360 -15.71 14.68 -4.23
N VAL A 361 -14.49 15.17 -4.46
CA VAL A 361 -14.12 15.76 -5.76
C VAL A 361 -13.88 14.64 -6.79
N PRO A 362 -14.57 14.67 -7.96
CA PRO A 362 -14.48 13.61 -8.97
C PRO A 362 -13.15 13.63 -9.74
N ARG A 363 -12.36 14.70 -9.60
CA ARG A 363 -11.06 14.92 -10.23
C ARG A 363 -9.90 14.59 -9.28
N ARG A 364 -8.69 14.54 -9.81
CA ARG A 364 -7.48 14.28 -9.01
C ARG A 364 -7.16 15.50 -8.15
N VAL A 365 -7.17 15.32 -6.83
CA VAL A 365 -6.91 16.38 -5.86
C VAL A 365 -5.45 16.36 -5.41
N HIS A 366 -4.80 17.51 -5.53
CA HIS A 366 -3.49 17.80 -4.96
C HIS A 366 -3.66 18.74 -3.77
N ILE A 367 -3.08 18.41 -2.62
CA ILE A 367 -3.21 19.25 -1.41
C ILE A 367 -1.87 19.92 -1.13
N LEU A 368 -1.90 21.23 -0.89
CA LEU A 368 -0.74 21.96 -0.39
C LEU A 368 -0.54 21.64 1.11
N VAL A 369 0.56 20.98 1.47
CA VAL A 369 0.78 20.46 2.83
C VAL A 369 1.89 21.21 3.56
N ALA A 370 1.62 21.61 4.81
CA ALA A 370 2.64 22.11 5.73
C ALA A 370 3.24 20.95 6.55
N LEU A 371 4.58 20.83 6.56
CA LEU A 371 5.29 19.76 7.30
C LEU A 371 6.14 20.27 8.48
N ASP A 372 6.02 21.54 8.85
CA ASP A 372 6.79 22.15 9.95
C ASP A 372 6.57 21.48 11.33
N TRP A 373 5.50 20.71 11.50
CA TRP A 373 5.19 19.94 12.71
C TRP A 373 5.99 18.63 12.87
N VAL A 374 6.69 18.16 11.82
CA VAL A 374 7.40 16.87 11.85
C VAL A 374 8.66 16.99 12.71
N LYS A 375 8.76 16.15 13.74
CA LYS A 375 9.82 16.22 14.77
C LYS A 375 11.05 15.37 14.47
N GLN A 376 10.87 14.21 13.82
CA GLN A 376 11.90 13.19 13.65
C GLN A 376 12.41 13.10 12.20
N ARG A 377 13.73 12.88 12.00
CA ARG A 377 14.33 12.73 10.66
C ARG A 377 13.77 11.56 9.83
N PRO A 378 13.53 10.36 10.39
CA PRO A 378 12.90 9.27 9.64
C PRO A 378 11.49 9.63 9.18
N LEU A 379 10.70 10.28 10.05
CA LEU A 379 9.35 10.73 9.72
C LEU A 379 9.36 11.83 8.65
N ARG A 380 10.34 12.74 8.68
CA ARG A 380 10.57 13.73 7.60
C ARG A 380 10.78 13.04 6.26
N PHE A 381 11.70 12.06 6.20
CA PHE A 381 11.97 11.33 4.96
C PHE A 381 10.71 10.62 4.44
N LEU A 382 9.96 9.96 5.33
CA LEU A 382 8.72 9.27 4.99
C LEU A 382 7.65 10.24 4.45
N MET A 383 7.41 11.35 5.14
CA MET A 383 6.40 12.34 4.75
C MET A 383 6.75 13.05 3.45
N GLU A 384 8.01 13.47 3.27
CA GLU A 384 8.46 14.07 2.01
C GLU A 384 8.32 13.09 0.84
N TRP A 385 8.68 11.83 1.07
CA TRP A 385 8.51 10.78 0.07
C TRP A 385 7.05 10.58 -0.27
N ALA A 386 6.15 10.48 0.72
CA ALA A 386 4.72 10.34 0.52
C ALA A 386 4.11 11.50 -0.28
N CYS A 387 4.41 12.76 0.09
CA CYS A 387 3.94 13.94 -0.64
C CYS A 387 4.46 13.96 -2.09
N ARG A 388 5.74 13.64 -2.32
CA ARG A 388 6.31 13.55 -3.67
C ARG A 388 5.64 12.48 -4.52
N MET A 389 5.20 11.38 -3.92
CA MET A 389 4.51 10.33 -4.66
C MET A 389 3.16 10.78 -5.21
N VAL A 390 2.42 11.65 -4.52
CA VAL A 390 1.11 12.14 -5.00
C VAL A 390 1.16 13.51 -5.64
N ASP A 391 2.35 14.07 -5.85
CA ASP A 391 2.56 15.43 -6.33
C ASP A 391 1.88 16.47 -5.43
N TRP A 392 1.97 16.30 -4.10
CA TRP A 392 1.52 17.29 -3.13
C TRP A 392 2.65 18.28 -2.84
N PRO A 393 2.47 19.58 -3.16
CA PRO A 393 3.49 20.57 -2.85
C PRO A 393 3.64 20.71 -1.34
N VAL A 394 4.88 20.82 -0.87
CA VAL A 394 5.23 20.87 0.56
C VAL A 394 5.79 22.25 0.90
N LEU A 395 5.23 22.90 1.91
CA LEU A 395 5.72 24.16 2.47
C LEU A 395 6.09 24.02 3.95
N LEU A 396 6.85 25.01 4.43
CA LEU A 396 7.17 25.21 5.84
C LEU A 396 6.68 26.61 6.23
N ARG A 397 6.00 26.75 7.36
CA ARG A 397 5.59 28.04 7.93
C ARG A 397 6.77 28.62 8.72
N ALA A 398 7.20 29.83 8.34
CA ALA A 398 8.41 30.44 8.90
C ALA A 398 8.23 30.81 10.37
N GLU A 399 7.07 31.38 10.69
CA GLU A 399 6.64 31.77 12.03
C GLU A 399 6.72 30.59 13.02
N ARG A 400 6.30 29.40 12.59
CA ARG A 400 6.28 28.18 13.41
C ARG A 400 7.67 27.63 13.73
N LEU A 401 8.64 27.90 12.85
CA LEU A 401 10.04 27.49 13.03
C LEU A 401 10.85 28.54 13.80
N GLN A 402 10.35 29.78 13.90
CA GLN A 402 10.99 30.88 14.63
C GLN A 402 10.49 31.01 16.08
N GLU A 403 9.22 30.71 16.37
CA GLU A 403 8.67 30.72 17.73
C GLU A 403 9.21 29.59 18.64
N GLN A 404 9.95 28.62 18.08
CA GLN A 404 10.54 27.49 18.82
C GLN A 404 11.99 27.77 19.27
N ASP A 405 12.23 28.89 19.96
CA ASP A 405 13.55 29.25 20.49
C ASP A 405 13.97 28.32 21.65
N GLY A 406 15.01 27.52 21.41
CA GLY A 406 15.88 26.97 22.46
C GLY A 406 15.69 25.50 22.86
N ALA A 407 14.53 24.87 22.68
CA ALA A 407 14.32 23.44 22.96
C ALA A 407 13.94 22.66 21.69
N THR A 408 14.90 21.90 21.16
CA THR A 408 14.91 21.13 19.91
C THR A 408 13.65 20.32 19.57
N ILE A 409 12.76 20.72 18.64
CA ILE A 409 11.73 19.77 18.17
C ILE A 409 11.13 20.00 16.76
N SER A 410 11.89 20.38 15.72
CA SER A 410 11.47 20.19 14.31
C SER A 410 12.56 19.49 13.51
N ALA A 411 12.16 18.63 12.56
CA ALA A 411 13.08 17.95 11.65
C ALA A 411 13.59 18.88 10.54
N TYR A 412 13.12 20.13 10.49
CA TYR A 412 13.46 21.14 9.49
C TYR A 412 14.15 22.35 10.14
N ALA A 413 15.13 22.92 9.45
CA ALA A 413 15.81 24.14 9.90
C ALA A 413 15.13 25.41 9.35
N PRO A 414 15.10 26.54 10.10
CA PRO A 414 14.50 27.80 9.63
C PRO A 414 15.05 28.32 8.30
N GLN A 415 16.32 28.04 7.97
CA GLN A 415 16.89 28.45 6.68
C GLN A 415 16.31 27.68 5.48
N GLU A 416 15.73 26.49 5.70
CA GLU A 416 15.13 25.67 4.64
C GLU A 416 13.80 26.24 4.13
N THR A 417 13.12 27.07 4.93
CA THR A 417 11.78 27.60 4.63
C THR A 417 11.68 28.27 3.26
N ARG A 418 12.67 29.09 2.90
CA ARG A 418 12.69 29.79 1.59
C ARG A 418 12.79 28.80 0.42
N ARG A 419 13.52 27.70 0.59
CA ARG A 419 13.69 26.67 -0.43
C ARG A 419 12.40 25.88 -0.64
N TYR A 420 11.75 25.45 0.45
CA TYR A 420 10.48 24.73 0.38
C TYR A 420 9.36 25.61 -0.19
N LEU A 421 9.28 26.88 0.23
CA LEU A 421 8.31 27.82 -0.33
C LEU A 421 8.47 28.00 -1.86
N ARG A 422 9.70 28.20 -2.35
CA ARG A 422 9.97 28.31 -3.78
C ARG A 422 9.61 27.03 -4.54
N SER A 423 9.90 25.86 -3.97
CA SER A 423 9.53 24.57 -4.56
C SER A 423 8.01 24.40 -4.61
N ALA A 424 7.31 24.70 -3.51
CA ALA A 424 5.87 24.58 -3.41
C ALA A 424 5.16 25.46 -4.43
N ILE A 425 5.57 26.72 -4.57
CA ILE A 425 5.03 27.65 -5.58
C ILE A 425 5.26 27.09 -6.98
N LYS A 426 6.47 26.63 -7.28
CA LYS A 426 6.81 26.08 -8.60
C LYS A 426 5.96 24.85 -8.94
N ASP A 427 5.80 23.93 -7.99
CA ASP A 427 5.01 22.72 -8.18
C ASP A 427 3.51 23.03 -8.29
N ALA A 428 3.00 23.96 -7.49
CA ALA A 428 1.61 24.40 -7.54
C ALA A 428 1.26 25.11 -8.86
N VAL A 429 2.11 26.03 -9.33
CA VAL A 429 1.95 26.68 -10.65
C VAL A 429 1.98 25.63 -11.77
N ARG A 430 2.88 24.65 -11.70
CA ARG A 430 2.93 23.56 -12.68
C ARG A 430 1.62 22.77 -12.68
N LEU A 431 1.11 22.38 -11.51
CA LEU A 431 -0.13 21.60 -11.40
C LEU A 431 -1.32 22.36 -11.98
N LEU A 432 -1.46 23.65 -11.67
CA LEU A 432 -2.51 24.48 -12.25
C LEU A 432 -2.36 24.55 -13.78
N ARG A 433 -1.17 24.83 -14.31
CA ARG A 433 -0.94 24.85 -15.77
C ARG A 433 -1.13 23.51 -16.46
N ASP A 434 -1.02 22.41 -15.71
CA ASP A 434 -1.32 21.05 -16.18
C ASP A 434 -2.83 20.71 -16.08
N GLU A 435 -3.70 21.70 -15.80
CA GLU A 435 -5.15 21.56 -15.62
C GLU A 435 -5.57 20.61 -14.48
N GLU A 436 -4.78 20.51 -13.42
CA GLU A 436 -5.09 19.69 -12.24
C GLU A 436 -5.87 20.49 -11.17
N VAL A 437 -6.44 19.79 -10.18
CA VAL A 437 -7.14 20.41 -9.03
C VAL A 437 -6.19 20.55 -7.85
N LEU A 438 -5.94 21.79 -7.42
CA LEU A 438 -5.14 22.10 -6.23
C LEU A 438 -6.05 22.59 -5.10
N VAL A 439 -5.92 21.98 -3.92
CA VAL A 439 -6.58 22.42 -2.69
C VAL A 439 -5.59 23.21 -1.84
N MET A 440 -6.04 24.36 -1.36
CA MET A 440 -5.36 25.16 -0.36
C MET A 440 -6.31 25.49 0.79
N PHE A 441 -5.72 25.61 1.98
CA PHE A 441 -6.37 26.06 3.20
C PHE A 441 -5.82 27.45 3.56
N PRO A 442 -6.45 28.55 3.10
CA PRO A 442 -5.86 29.89 3.23
C PRO A 442 -5.72 30.38 4.68
N GLU A 443 -6.49 29.80 5.60
CA GLU A 443 -6.37 30.02 7.05
C GLU A 443 -5.02 29.52 7.61
N GLY A 444 -4.43 28.51 6.97
CA GLY A 444 -3.13 27.93 7.33
C GLY A 444 -3.14 27.02 8.56
N TYR A 445 -4.19 27.04 9.40
CA TYR A 445 -4.29 26.22 10.62
C TYR A 445 -5.69 25.59 10.76
N PRO A 446 -5.79 24.29 11.12
CA PRO A 446 -7.07 23.65 11.41
C PRO A 446 -7.57 24.03 12.81
N ASN A 447 -8.87 23.84 13.07
CA ASN A 447 -9.43 23.96 14.42
C ASN A 447 -9.00 22.78 15.31
N ILE A 448 -8.92 21.57 14.74
CA ILE A 448 -8.52 20.33 15.42
C ILE A 448 -7.14 19.91 14.89
N ASP A 449 -6.10 20.25 15.64
CA ASP A 449 -4.69 19.92 15.37
C ASP A 449 -4.09 19.16 16.56
N PRO A 450 -3.39 18.02 16.36
CA PRO A 450 -2.75 17.27 17.44
C PRO A 450 -1.50 17.97 18.00
N THR A 451 -1.04 19.05 17.36
CA THR A 451 0.18 19.75 17.75
C THR A 451 -0.09 21.17 18.23
N TYR A 452 -0.71 22.02 17.42
CA TYR A 452 -1.00 23.41 17.78
C TYR A 452 -1.87 24.08 16.71
N THR A 453 -2.79 24.94 17.17
CA THR A 453 -3.52 25.90 16.34
C THR A 453 -3.66 27.22 17.09
N PRO A 454 -3.56 28.38 16.41
CA PRO A 454 -3.87 29.68 17.00
C PRO A 454 -5.39 29.95 17.09
N LYS A 455 -6.23 29.04 16.58
CA LYS A 455 -7.70 29.15 16.68
C LYS A 455 -8.16 28.77 18.09
N SER A 456 -9.13 29.53 18.60
CA SER A 456 -9.85 29.23 19.84
C SER A 456 -11.34 29.00 19.56
N GLU A 457 -12.11 28.60 20.56
CA GLU A 457 -13.57 28.49 20.45
C GLU A 457 -14.21 29.83 20.04
N ASP A 458 -13.67 30.94 20.52
CA ASP A 458 -14.13 32.31 20.19
C ASP A 458 -13.63 32.81 18.83
N MET A 459 -12.59 32.19 18.28
CA MET A 459 -12.02 32.52 16.97
C MET A 459 -11.84 31.25 16.10
N PRO A 460 -12.95 30.61 15.70
CA PRO A 460 -12.89 29.34 14.98
C PRO A 460 -12.50 29.50 13.50
N PHE A 461 -12.33 30.74 13.02
CA PHE A 461 -12.05 31.05 11.62
C PHE A 461 -11.01 32.18 11.52
N LEU A 462 -9.88 31.90 10.87
CA LEU A 462 -8.80 32.88 10.68
C LEU A 462 -8.98 33.65 9.36
N PRO A 463 -8.53 34.91 9.27
CA PRO A 463 -8.55 35.65 8.01
C PRO A 463 -7.73 34.94 6.94
N PHE A 464 -8.18 35.01 5.69
CA PHE A 464 -7.51 34.33 4.58
C PHE A 464 -6.19 35.02 4.24
N ARG A 465 -5.10 34.24 4.22
CA ARG A 465 -3.80 34.76 3.79
C ARG A 465 -3.83 34.99 2.27
N PRO A 466 -3.29 36.12 1.75
CA PRO A 466 -3.36 36.47 0.33
C PRO A 466 -2.44 35.62 -0.57
N GLY A 467 -1.73 34.64 0.00
CA GLY A 467 -0.75 33.82 -0.71
C GLY A 467 -1.35 33.03 -1.88
N PHE A 468 -2.59 32.56 -1.76
CA PHE A 468 -3.26 31.84 -2.85
C PHE A 468 -3.61 32.76 -4.03
N ALA A 469 -3.99 34.02 -3.79
CA ALA A 469 -4.25 34.99 -4.85
C ALA A 469 -2.98 35.31 -5.65
N ARG A 470 -1.81 35.39 -4.98
CA ARG A 470 -0.51 35.51 -5.65
C ARG A 470 -0.16 34.27 -6.48
N LEU A 471 -0.49 33.08 -5.99
CA LEU A 471 -0.27 31.83 -6.71
C LEU A 471 -1.10 31.78 -8.00
N VAL A 472 -2.37 32.15 -7.94
CA VAL A 472 -3.25 32.27 -9.11
C VAL A 472 -2.64 33.22 -10.13
N GLN A 473 -2.27 34.43 -9.70
CA GLN A 473 -1.62 35.41 -10.57
C GLN A 473 -0.34 34.85 -11.22
N MET A 474 0.46 34.04 -10.50
CA MET A 474 1.65 33.41 -11.06
C MET A 474 1.33 32.31 -12.08
N ALA A 475 0.25 31.55 -11.88
CA ALA A 475 -0.20 30.54 -12.84
C ALA A 475 -0.62 31.19 -14.15
N GLU A 476 -1.43 32.24 -14.08
CA GLU A 476 -2.03 32.97 -15.23
C GLU A 476 -1.03 33.84 -16.01
N ARG A 477 0.21 34.00 -15.52
CA ARG A 477 1.26 34.80 -16.19
C ARG A 477 1.64 34.35 -17.60
N ASP A 478 1.28 33.14 -18.00
CA ASP A 478 1.51 32.67 -19.37
C ASP A 478 0.49 33.23 -20.37
N GLY A 479 -0.54 33.93 -19.91
CA GLY A 479 -1.61 34.50 -20.73
C GLY A 479 -2.55 33.46 -21.34
N GLN A 480 -2.42 32.19 -20.95
CA GLN A 480 -3.21 31.06 -21.47
C GLN A 480 -3.98 30.33 -20.38
N THR A 481 -3.42 30.26 -19.17
CA THR A 481 -4.05 29.64 -18.01
C THR A 481 -5.02 30.63 -17.37
N GLU A 482 -6.26 30.21 -17.14
CA GLU A 482 -7.27 30.97 -16.40
C GLU A 482 -7.79 30.09 -15.26
N VAL A 483 -7.44 30.42 -14.01
CA VAL A 483 -7.69 29.52 -12.86
C VAL A 483 -9.07 29.76 -12.27
N ALA A 484 -9.91 28.72 -12.28
CA ALA A 484 -11.18 28.74 -11.56
C ALA A 484 -10.93 28.53 -10.05
N VAL A 485 -11.23 29.55 -9.24
CA VAL A 485 -11.08 29.47 -7.78
C VAL A 485 -12.42 29.13 -7.14
N VAL A 486 -12.55 27.92 -6.61
CA VAL A 486 -13.81 27.40 -6.05
C VAL A 486 -13.75 27.49 -4.52
N PRO A 487 -14.61 28.29 -3.87
CA PRO A 487 -14.71 28.35 -2.42
C PRO A 487 -15.39 27.08 -1.87
N ALA A 488 -14.83 26.50 -0.80
CA ALA A 488 -15.39 25.31 -0.15
C ALA A 488 -15.57 25.51 1.36
N GLY A 489 -16.81 25.36 1.83
CA GLY A 489 -17.16 25.36 3.25
C GLY A 489 -17.17 23.95 3.84
N LEU A 490 -16.77 23.84 5.10
CA LEU A 490 -16.75 22.59 5.86
C LEU A 490 -17.42 22.81 7.22
N ILE A 491 -18.33 21.90 7.57
CA ILE A 491 -19.03 21.87 8.86
C ILE A 491 -18.92 20.46 9.43
N TYR A 492 -18.49 20.37 10.68
CA TYR A 492 -18.36 19.11 11.41
C TYR A 492 -19.27 19.14 12.63
N THR A 493 -20.21 18.20 12.69
CA THR A 493 -21.11 18.03 13.84
C THR A 493 -20.79 16.71 14.54
N PRO A 494 -20.53 16.73 15.87
CA PRO A 494 -20.22 15.52 16.61
C PRO A 494 -21.43 14.58 16.69
N GLY A 495 -21.17 13.27 16.64
CA GLY A 495 -22.16 12.19 16.75
C GLY A 495 -21.47 10.83 16.94
N GLN A 496 -22.20 9.71 16.87
CA GLN A 496 -21.59 8.36 16.86
C GLN A 496 -20.57 8.20 15.71
N ARG A 497 -20.84 8.87 14.60
CA ARG A 497 -19.91 9.23 13.54
C ARG A 497 -19.96 10.75 13.34
N TRP A 498 -18.87 11.32 12.84
CA TRP A 498 -18.85 12.74 12.47
C TRP A 498 -19.81 12.98 11.30
N HIS A 499 -20.78 13.87 11.47
CA HIS A 499 -21.58 14.35 10.35
C HIS A 499 -20.82 15.51 9.71
N VAL A 500 -20.45 15.34 8.45
CA VAL A 500 -19.63 16.31 7.72
C VAL A 500 -20.41 16.84 6.53
N ALA A 501 -20.67 18.15 6.53
CA ALA A 501 -21.22 18.83 5.36
C ALA A 501 -20.09 19.56 4.62
N LEU A 502 -19.87 19.17 3.36
CA LEU A 502 -18.94 19.81 2.43
C LEU A 502 -19.74 20.53 1.35
N ARG A 503 -19.60 21.86 1.27
CA ARG A 503 -20.34 22.70 0.32
C ARG A 503 -19.40 23.46 -0.58
N PHE A 504 -19.63 23.40 -1.89
CA PHE A 504 -18.89 24.16 -2.89
C PHE A 504 -19.73 25.33 -3.43
N GLY A 505 -19.13 26.51 -3.50
CA GLY A 505 -19.74 27.70 -4.12
C GLY A 505 -19.31 27.91 -5.58
N PRO A 506 -19.91 28.87 -6.28
CA PRO A 506 -19.57 29.18 -7.67
C PRO A 506 -18.09 29.57 -7.83
N ALA A 507 -17.51 29.27 -8.99
CA ALA A 507 -16.11 29.59 -9.29
C ALA A 507 -15.89 31.10 -9.47
N PHE A 508 -14.81 31.60 -8.88
CA PHE A 508 -14.33 32.97 -8.99
C PHE A 508 -13.10 33.02 -9.89
N TYR A 509 -12.99 34.05 -10.72
CA TYR A 509 -11.85 34.27 -11.61
C TYR A 509 -11.12 35.54 -11.20
N ARG A 510 -9.78 35.53 -11.18
CA ARG A 510 -9.00 36.65 -10.65
C ARG A 510 -9.20 37.95 -11.43
N LEU A 511 -9.44 37.85 -12.73
CA LEU A 511 -9.59 38.99 -13.65
C LEU A 511 -10.92 39.74 -13.49
N THR A 512 -11.92 39.16 -12.82
CA THR A 512 -13.20 39.84 -12.56
C THR A 512 -13.13 40.83 -11.39
N PHE A 513 -12.00 40.90 -10.70
CA PHE A 513 -11.79 41.76 -9.52
C PHE A 513 -10.69 42.79 -9.78
N ALA A 514 -10.93 44.04 -9.36
CA ALA A 514 -9.98 45.13 -9.55
C ALA A 514 -8.69 44.93 -8.74
N THR A 515 -8.80 44.43 -7.50
CA THR A 515 -7.64 44.18 -6.63
C THR A 515 -7.57 42.75 -6.12
N ALA A 516 -6.36 42.30 -5.76
CA ALA A 516 -6.16 40.97 -5.15
C ALA A 516 -6.81 40.87 -3.76
N GLU A 517 -6.94 41.99 -3.06
CA GLU A 517 -7.61 42.10 -1.77
C GLU A 517 -9.10 41.87 -1.91
N GLN A 518 -9.77 42.55 -2.86
CA GLN A 518 -11.18 42.32 -3.16
C GLN A 518 -11.45 40.86 -3.53
N PHE A 519 -10.59 40.27 -4.36
CA PHE A 519 -10.67 38.86 -4.72
C PHE A 519 -10.56 37.94 -3.50
N THR A 520 -9.59 38.21 -2.62
CA THR A 520 -9.36 37.42 -1.40
C THR A 520 -10.54 37.52 -0.44
N SER A 521 -11.02 38.75 -0.19
CA SER A 521 -12.15 39.01 0.70
C SER A 521 -13.46 38.40 0.17
N ALA A 522 -13.72 38.44 -1.14
CA ALA A 522 -14.90 37.81 -1.73
C ALA A 522 -14.92 36.29 -1.53
N ILE A 523 -13.76 35.63 -1.76
CA ILE A 523 -13.62 34.19 -1.55
C ILE A 523 -13.76 33.86 -0.07
N GLU A 524 -13.12 34.63 0.83
CA GLU A 524 -13.23 34.43 2.27
C GLU A 524 -14.69 34.53 2.73
N GLN A 525 -15.41 35.57 2.30
CA GLN A 525 -16.82 35.76 2.63
C GLN A 525 -17.66 34.58 2.14
N GLN A 526 -17.44 34.12 0.91
CA GLN A 526 -18.16 32.96 0.38
C GLN A 526 -17.89 31.68 1.17
N VAL A 527 -16.62 31.41 1.54
CA VAL A 527 -16.27 30.25 2.38
C VAL A 527 -16.92 30.36 3.75
N ARG A 528 -16.98 31.55 4.35
CA ARG A 528 -17.67 31.78 5.63
C ARG A 528 -19.15 31.46 5.52
N THR A 529 -19.84 31.97 4.50
CA THR A 529 -21.26 31.68 4.26
C THR A 529 -21.52 30.19 4.05
N LEU A 530 -20.69 29.51 3.25
CA LEU A 530 -20.81 28.06 3.02
C LEU A 530 -20.53 27.22 4.27
N SER A 531 -19.82 27.78 5.25
CA SER A 531 -19.43 27.12 6.51
C SER A 531 -20.36 27.43 7.68
N GLN A 532 -21.50 28.09 7.43
CA GLN A 532 -22.55 28.34 8.41
C GLN A 532 -23.64 27.26 8.31
N ASP A 533 -24.25 26.91 9.44
CA ASP A 533 -25.43 26.04 9.46
C ASP A 533 -26.61 26.73 8.75
N MET A 534 -27.26 26.03 7.82
CA MET A 534 -28.50 26.53 7.22
C MET A 534 -29.63 26.39 8.25
N PRO A 535 -30.49 27.41 8.43
CA PRO A 535 -31.73 27.23 9.17
C PRO A 535 -32.60 26.18 8.46
N ALA A 536 -33.17 25.26 9.24
CA ALA A 536 -34.03 24.19 8.75
C ALA A 536 -35.25 24.76 8.01
N SER A 537 -35.18 24.84 6.68
CA SER A 537 -36.35 25.04 5.84
C SER A 537 -36.16 24.32 4.51
N VAL A 538 -37.21 23.61 4.09
CA VAL A 538 -37.39 22.88 2.82
C VAL A 538 -36.98 21.39 2.83
N SER A 539 -37.80 20.55 3.46
CA SER A 539 -38.46 19.36 2.85
C SER A 539 -38.93 18.33 3.89
N ARG A 540 -40.11 18.56 4.46
CA ARG A 540 -41.06 17.49 4.82
C ARG A 540 -42.42 17.90 4.27
N GLY A 541 -42.57 17.72 2.97
CA GLY A 541 -43.86 17.66 2.30
C GLY A 541 -44.05 16.22 1.84
N ASP A 542 -45.15 15.62 2.28
CA ASP A 542 -45.78 14.41 1.75
C ASP A 542 -45.05 13.07 1.88
N MET A 543 -45.20 12.45 3.05
CA MET A 543 -45.51 11.01 3.10
C MET A 543 -46.25 10.66 4.39
N ALA A 544 -47.44 10.08 4.24
CA ALA A 544 -48.35 9.68 5.31
C ALA A 544 -47.71 8.66 6.28
N PRO A 545 -48.13 8.64 7.58
CA PRO A 545 -47.53 7.75 8.57
C PRO A 545 -48.01 6.31 8.38
N ALA A 546 -47.09 5.37 8.21
CA ALA A 546 -47.35 3.94 8.31
C ALA A 546 -47.19 3.47 9.77
N PRO A 547 -47.95 2.45 10.21
CA PRO A 547 -48.27 2.22 11.62
C PRO A 547 -47.13 1.56 12.39
N GLY A 548 -46.98 1.95 13.66
CA GLY A 548 -45.97 1.40 14.58
C GLY A 548 -46.21 -0.08 14.93
N PRO A 549 -45.15 -0.86 15.20
CA PRO A 549 -45.30 -2.20 15.73
C PRO A 549 -45.52 -2.17 17.24
N LYS A 550 -46.49 -3.01 17.62
CA LYS A 550 -47.10 -3.30 18.92
C LYS A 550 -46.13 -3.72 20.03
N ASP A 551 -46.44 -3.29 21.25
CA ASP A 551 -46.00 -3.92 22.50
C ASP A 551 -46.48 -5.38 22.59
N HIS A 552 -45.61 -6.28 23.06
CA HIS A 552 -45.95 -7.34 24.02
C HIS A 552 -44.67 -8.00 24.59
N ASP A 553 -44.55 -7.86 25.91
CA ASP A 553 -44.10 -8.79 26.97
C ASP A 553 -42.79 -9.60 26.86
N ILE A 554 -41.90 -9.41 27.85
CA ILE A 554 -41.74 -10.28 29.05
C ILE A 554 -40.81 -9.58 30.07
N ALA A 555 -41.15 -9.72 31.36
CA ALA A 555 -40.66 -8.97 32.52
C ALA A 555 -39.44 -9.63 33.25
N PRO A 556 -39.11 -9.29 34.53
CA PRO A 556 -37.86 -8.64 34.96
C PRO A 556 -36.95 -9.57 35.81
N VAL A 557 -35.79 -9.09 36.30
CA VAL A 557 -35.21 -9.42 37.65
C VAL A 557 -33.86 -8.68 37.92
N ARG A 558 -33.89 -7.91 39.03
CA ARG A 558 -32.89 -7.53 40.06
C ARG A 558 -31.55 -6.80 39.76
N ASP A 559 -31.52 -5.58 40.31
CA ASP A 559 -30.54 -4.96 41.25
C ASP A 559 -29.11 -5.50 41.33
N ASP A 560 -28.13 -4.60 41.19
CA ASP A 560 -27.40 -4.13 42.38
C ASP A 560 -26.63 -2.80 42.15
N HIS A 561 -26.61 -2.05 43.25
CA HIS A 561 -26.08 -0.72 43.52
C HIS A 561 -24.68 -0.38 42.99
N TYR A 562 -24.45 0.90 42.62
CA TYR A 562 -23.33 1.70 43.16
C TYR A 562 -23.64 3.21 43.04
N THR A 563 -23.80 3.84 44.19
CA THR A 563 -23.85 5.30 44.39
C THR A 563 -22.42 5.83 44.47
N VAL A 564 -22.07 6.91 43.77
CA VAL A 564 -20.88 7.72 44.10
C VAL A 564 -21.26 9.18 44.27
N THR A 565 -20.94 9.64 45.47
CA THR A 565 -21.21 10.90 46.12
C THR A 565 -20.39 12.05 45.54
N VAL A 566 -21.05 13.18 45.28
CA VAL A 566 -20.39 14.47 45.01
C VAL A 566 -20.00 15.08 46.37
N SER A 567 -18.72 15.34 46.59
CA SER A 567 -18.23 16.16 47.69
C SER A 567 -17.68 17.47 47.14
N SER A 568 -18.42 18.55 47.40
CA SER A 568 -17.96 19.92 47.32
C SER A 568 -17.21 20.27 48.62
N ARG A 569 -16.01 20.85 48.49
CA ARG A 569 -15.43 21.69 49.53
C ARG A 569 -14.81 22.93 48.92
N THR A 570 -15.44 24.04 49.26
CA THR A 570 -14.96 25.41 49.24
C THR A 570 -13.71 25.57 50.11
N ALA A 571 -12.75 26.38 49.65
CA ALA A 571 -11.95 27.25 50.51
C ALA A 571 -11.46 28.45 49.66
N ARG A 572 -11.63 29.61 50.26
CA ARG A 572 -11.38 30.96 49.77
C ARG A 572 -10.01 31.42 50.32
N GLU A 573 -9.54 32.54 49.79
CA GLU A 573 -8.55 33.49 50.37
C GLU A 573 -7.07 33.41 49.92
N ASP A 574 -6.74 34.40 49.08
CA ASP A 574 -5.78 35.49 49.30
C ASP A 574 -4.27 35.39 49.01
N PHE A 575 -3.79 36.56 48.55
CA PHE A 575 -2.43 37.13 48.47
C PHE A 575 -1.64 37.07 47.14
N SER A 576 -1.73 38.23 46.46
CA SER A 576 -0.68 39.00 45.76
C SER A 576 0.74 38.43 45.64
N LEU A 577 1.25 38.34 44.41
CA LEU A 577 2.21 39.28 43.80
C LEU A 577 2.38 38.96 42.31
#